data_AF-A0AAE2XTZ2-F1
#
_entry.id   AF-A0AAE2XTZ2-F1
#
_cell.length_a   1.000
_cell.length_b   1.000
_cell.length_c   1.000
_cell.angle_alpha   90.00
_cell.angle_beta   90.00
_cell.angle_gamma   90.00
#
_symmetry.space_group_name_H-M   'P 1'
#
loop_
_entity.id
_entity.type
_entity.pdbx_description
1 polymer ?
#
loop_
_entity_poly.entity_id
_entity_poly.type
_entity_poly.pdbx_seq_one_letter_code
_entity_poly.pdbx_strand_id
1 'polypeptide(L)'
;MAYEKVWEKRESGKIKDALHKLSKAIINKCRGYTIVFEDLKGMRKSTNKKGKRYNKFKGKVQRCSINSKRFKRLWNAMPTRRLQFYVEYKDLLNGSTTSYVDRRKRLKSARYVAQS
;
A
#
# COMPACT_ATOMS: atom_id res chain seq x y z
N MET A 1 -29.79 3.27 -8.49
CA MET A 1 -28.97 2.42 -7.61
C MET A 1 -28.33 1.20 -8.29
N ALA A 2 -28.89 0.60 -9.34
CA ALA A 2 -28.22 -0.49 -10.06
C ALA A 2 -27.03 -0.04 -10.94
N TYR A 3 -27.13 1.16 -11.54
CA TYR A 3 -26.13 1.70 -12.46
C TYR A 3 -24.80 2.04 -11.75
N GLU A 4 -24.84 2.67 -10.57
CA GLU A 4 -23.63 2.99 -9.78
C GLU A 4 -22.80 1.75 -9.47
N LYS A 5 -23.45 0.65 -9.07
CA LYS A 5 -22.77 -0.61 -8.76
C LYS A 5 -22.03 -1.20 -9.97
N VAL A 6 -22.58 -1.05 -11.17
CA VAL A 6 -21.95 -1.54 -12.41
C VAL A 6 -20.72 -0.69 -12.76
N TRP A 7 -20.81 0.63 -12.61
CA TRP A 7 -19.69 1.55 -12.81
C TRP A 7 -18.55 1.31 -11.82
N GLU A 8 -18.86 1.15 -10.53
CA GLU A 8 -17.88 0.80 -9.51
C GLU A 8 -17.18 -0.53 -9.82
N LYS A 9 -17.93 -1.54 -10.28
CA LYS A 9 -17.36 -2.85 -10.65
C LYS A 9 -16.39 -2.72 -11.83
N ARG A 10 -16.76 -1.98 -12.89
CA ARG A 10 -15.90 -1.73 -14.05
C ARG A 10 -14.62 -1.01 -13.66
N GLU A 11 -14.72 0.04 -12.87
CA GLU A 11 -13.56 0.81 -12.41
C GLU A 11 -12.65 -0.06 -11.53
N SER A 12 -13.23 -0.86 -10.63
CA SER A 12 -12.47 -1.82 -9.83
C SER A 12 -11.76 -2.88 -10.70
N GLY A 13 -12.37 -3.28 -11.81
CA GLY A 13 -11.80 -4.19 -12.79
C GLY A 13 -10.58 -3.59 -13.50
N LYS A 14 -10.70 -2.34 -13.96
CA LYS A 14 -9.58 -1.60 -14.56
C LYS A 14 -8.41 -1.45 -13.60
N ILE A 15 -8.69 -1.10 -12.34
CA ILE A 15 -7.66 -1.00 -11.29
C ILE A 15 -6.99 -2.35 -11.08
N LYS A 16 -7.75 -3.44 -11.00
CA LYS A 16 -7.17 -4.80 -10.87
C LYS A 16 -6.28 -5.14 -12.05
N ASP A 17 -6.75 -4.92 -13.27
CA ASP A 17 -5.99 -5.20 -14.50
C ASP A 17 -4.68 -4.38 -14.55
N ALA A 18 -4.73 -3.08 -14.25
CA ALA A 18 -3.56 -2.23 -14.16
C ALA A 18 -2.55 -2.75 -13.11
N LEU A 19 -3.02 -3.17 -11.94
CA LEU A 19 -2.17 -3.76 -10.90
C LEU A 19 -1.59 -5.12 -11.33
N HIS A 20 -2.33 -5.95 -12.06
CA HIS A 20 -1.83 -7.19 -12.63
C HIS A 20 -0.74 -6.92 -13.66
N LYS A 21 -0.93 -5.94 -14.55
CA LYS A 21 0.10 -5.56 -15.54
C LYS A 21 1.35 -5.00 -14.86
N LEU A 22 1.17 -4.09 -13.91
CA LEU A 22 2.28 -3.49 -13.15
C LEU A 22 3.07 -4.54 -12.36
N SER A 23 2.40 -5.43 -11.62
CA SER A 23 3.08 -6.50 -10.88
C SER A 23 3.86 -7.43 -11.80
N LYS A 24 3.34 -7.77 -12.99
CA LYS A 24 4.07 -8.57 -13.99
C LYS A 24 5.32 -7.83 -14.48
N ALA A 25 5.20 -6.53 -14.74
CA ALA A 25 6.33 -5.71 -15.17
C ALA A 25 7.43 -5.61 -14.10
N ILE A 26 7.05 -5.45 -12.82
CA ILE A 26 7.99 -5.44 -11.69
C ILE A 26 8.74 -6.77 -11.62
N ILE A 27 8.02 -7.89 -11.59
CA ILE A 27 8.61 -9.23 -11.51
C ILE A 27 9.56 -9.50 -12.67
N ASN A 28 9.16 -9.15 -13.90
CA ASN A 28 10.02 -9.33 -15.07
C ASN A 28 11.31 -8.50 -14.99
N LYS A 29 11.24 -7.28 -14.45
CA LYS A 29 12.42 -6.42 -14.24
C LYS A 29 13.31 -6.89 -13.10
N CYS A 30 12.73 -7.53 -12.09
CA CYS A 30 13.43 -8.01 -10.90
C CYS A 30 13.85 -9.50 -10.99
N ARG A 31 13.84 -10.11 -12.18
CA ARG A 31 14.31 -11.50 -12.35
C ARG A 31 15.74 -11.66 -11.86
N GLY A 32 15.97 -12.67 -11.01
CA GLY A 32 17.26 -12.93 -10.39
C GLY A 32 17.56 -12.12 -9.13
N TYR A 33 16.62 -11.27 -8.68
CA TYR A 33 16.76 -10.50 -7.44
C TYR A 33 15.70 -10.91 -6.43
N THR A 34 16.06 -10.86 -5.14
CA THR A 34 15.11 -11.00 -4.04
C THR A 34 14.35 -9.68 -3.84
N ILE A 35 13.03 -9.72 -3.98
CA ILE A 35 12.19 -8.54 -3.75
C ILE A 35 12.00 -8.35 -2.24
N VAL A 36 12.33 -7.15 -1.77
CA VAL A 36 12.13 -6.75 -0.38
C VAL A 36 11.08 -5.64 -0.30
N PHE A 37 10.02 -5.89 0.45
CA PHE A 37 8.97 -4.91 0.73
C PHE A 37 9.04 -4.39 2.16
N GLU A 38 8.69 -3.12 2.33
CA GLU A 38 8.30 -2.64 3.67
C GLU A 38 6.93 -3.21 4.05
N ASP A 39 6.74 -3.55 5.33
CA ASP A 39 5.41 -3.84 5.86
C ASP A 39 4.56 -2.56 5.86
N LEU A 40 3.57 -2.53 4.96
CA LEU A 40 2.61 -1.43 4.82
C LEU A 40 1.36 -1.61 5.70
N LYS A 41 1.34 -2.60 6.60
CA LYS A 41 0.24 -2.82 7.54
C LYS A 41 0.02 -1.57 8.39
N GLY A 42 -1.24 -1.17 8.50
CA GLY A 42 -1.62 0.00 9.31
C GLY A 42 -1.34 1.36 8.66
N MET A 43 -0.75 1.44 7.46
CA MET A 43 -0.54 2.74 6.79
C MET A 43 -1.83 3.53 6.61
N ARG A 44 -2.93 2.90 6.17
CA ARG A 44 -4.23 3.59 6.04
C ARG A 44 -4.74 4.15 7.37
N LYS A 45 -4.48 3.46 8.49
CA LYS A 45 -4.84 3.95 9.83
C LYS A 45 -4.01 5.18 10.20
N SER A 46 -2.70 5.16 9.90
CA SER A 46 -1.81 6.31 10.10
C SER A 46 -2.20 7.50 9.21
N THR A 47 -2.45 7.27 7.92
CA THR A 47 -2.89 8.29 6.96
C THR A 47 -4.17 8.98 7.40
N ASN A 48 -5.15 8.21 7.87
CA ASN A 48 -6.45 8.74 8.29
C ASN A 48 -6.50 9.08 9.79
N LYS A 49 -5.35 9.17 10.46
CA LYS A 49 -5.27 9.50 11.89
C LYS A 49 -5.90 10.87 12.15
N LYS A 50 -6.76 10.91 13.17
CA LYS A 50 -7.39 12.13 13.67
C LYS A 50 -6.90 12.41 15.09
N GLY A 51 -6.72 13.69 15.42
CA GLY A 51 -6.36 14.17 16.75
C GLY A 51 -7.40 15.17 17.24
N LYS A 52 -7.55 15.32 18.57
CA LYS A 52 -8.37 16.40 19.14
C LYS A 52 -7.67 17.72 18.85
N ARG A 53 -8.34 18.62 18.15
CA ARG A 53 -7.88 19.98 17.86
C ARG A 53 -9.05 20.95 18.02
N TYR A 54 -8.76 22.16 18.46
CA TYR A 54 -9.75 23.23 18.45
C TYR A 54 -10.08 23.59 17.00
N ASN A 55 -11.36 23.55 16.64
CA ASN A 55 -11.83 23.99 15.34
C ASN A 55 -12.38 25.41 15.44
N LYS A 56 -11.63 26.39 14.93
CA LYS A 56 -12.04 27.80 14.91
C LYS A 56 -13.39 28.03 14.22
N PHE A 57 -13.72 27.25 13.18
CA PHE A 57 -15.00 27.38 12.47
C PHE A 57 -16.23 26.94 13.27
N LYS A 58 -16.08 26.01 14.20
CA LYS A 58 -17.20 25.50 15.03
C LYS A 58 -17.08 25.88 16.50
N GLY A 59 -16.07 26.66 16.87
CA GLY A 59 -15.82 27.11 18.24
C GLY A 59 -15.54 26.00 19.26
N LYS A 60 -15.24 24.77 18.83
CA LYS A 60 -15.16 23.60 19.73
C LYS A 60 -13.98 22.67 19.44
N VAL A 61 -13.54 21.95 20.47
CA VAL A 61 -12.55 20.88 20.34
C VAL A 61 -13.19 19.65 19.70
N GLN A 62 -12.64 19.18 18.59
CA GLN A 62 -13.16 18.04 17.83
C GLN A 62 -12.03 17.20 17.24
N ARG A 63 -12.36 15.99 16.78
CA ARG A 63 -11.40 15.12 16.07
C ARG A 63 -11.17 15.63 14.64
N CYS A 64 -10.10 16.37 14.43
CA CYS A 64 -9.66 16.81 13.10
C CYS A 64 -8.60 15.86 12.52
N SER A 65 -8.54 15.75 11.19
CA SER A 65 -7.43 15.03 10.54
C SER A 65 -6.10 15.68 10.87
N ILE A 66 -5.11 14.86 11.21
CA ILE A 66 -3.74 15.31 11.48
C ILE A 66 -3.04 15.59 10.16
N ASN A 67 -3.21 14.69 9.19
CA ASN A 67 -2.57 14.77 7.89
C ASN A 67 -3.35 15.66 6.90
N SER A 68 -2.61 16.25 5.96
CA SER A 68 -3.18 17.13 4.94
C SER A 68 -4.18 16.40 4.03
N LYS A 69 -5.12 17.15 3.44
CA LYS A 69 -6.12 16.60 2.51
C LYS A 69 -5.45 15.93 1.30
N ARG A 70 -4.39 16.56 0.76
CA ARG A 70 -3.62 16.03 -0.39
C ARG A 70 -2.95 14.71 -0.06
N PHE A 71 -2.25 14.62 1.08
CA PHE A 71 -1.58 13.40 1.52
C PHE A 71 -2.57 12.23 1.67
N LYS A 72 -3.70 12.48 2.35
CA LYS A 72 -4.75 11.48 2.52
C LYS A 72 -5.31 10.99 1.19
N ARG A 73 -5.58 11.91 0.25
CA ARG A 73 -6.14 11.56 -1.06
C ARG A 73 -5.23 10.61 -1.82
N LEU A 74 -3.93 10.95 -1.92
CA LEU A 74 -2.94 10.12 -2.61
C LEU A 74 -2.84 8.71 -2.00
N TRP A 75 -2.64 8.64 -0.68
CA TRP A 75 -2.45 7.37 0.01
C TRP A 75 -3.70 6.51 0.12
N ASN A 76 -4.90 7.11 0.13
CA ASN A 76 -6.15 6.35 0.11
C ASN A 76 -6.52 5.90 -1.32
N ALA A 77 -6.12 6.63 -2.35
CA ALA A 77 -6.35 6.26 -3.75
C ALA A 77 -5.49 5.06 -4.16
N MET A 78 -4.24 4.99 -3.71
CA MET A 78 -3.34 3.91 -4.10
C MET A 78 -3.63 2.60 -3.34
N PRO A 79 -3.90 1.48 -4.05
CA PRO A 79 -4.12 0.16 -3.43
C PRO A 79 -2.79 -0.57 -3.18
N THR A 80 -1.87 0.06 -2.45
CA THR A 80 -0.49 -0.43 -2.26
C THR A 80 -0.40 -1.87 -1.74
N ARG A 81 -1.26 -2.25 -0.79
CA ARG A 81 -1.31 -3.62 -0.28
C ARG A 81 -1.73 -4.66 -1.31
N ARG A 82 -2.64 -4.32 -2.24
CA ARG A 82 -3.03 -5.22 -3.33
C ARG A 82 -1.88 -5.40 -4.31
N LEU A 83 -1.13 -4.33 -4.58
CA LEU A 83 0.07 -4.43 -5.41
C LEU A 83 1.11 -5.36 -4.79
N GLN A 84 1.42 -5.20 -3.49
CA GLN A 84 2.34 -6.09 -2.76
C GLN A 84 1.91 -7.54 -2.85
N PHE A 85 0.62 -7.82 -2.59
CA PHE A 85 0.06 -9.16 -2.72
C PHE A 85 0.20 -9.75 -4.12
N TYR A 86 -0.04 -8.97 -5.18
CA TYR A 86 0.13 -9.47 -6.55
C TYR A 86 1.57 -9.70 -6.95
N VAL A 87 2.51 -8.89 -6.44
CA VAL A 87 3.93 -9.14 -6.66
C VAL A 87 4.33 -10.42 -5.93
N GLU A 88 4.06 -10.52 -4.63
CA GLU A 88 4.35 -11.70 -3.81
C GLU A 88 3.77 -12.99 -4.43
N TYR A 89 2.50 -12.99 -4.80
CA TYR A 89 1.85 -14.13 -5.46
C TYR A 89 2.57 -14.56 -6.73
N LYS A 90 3.02 -13.62 -7.57
CA LYS A 90 3.70 -13.92 -8.83
C LYS A 90 5.16 -14.30 -8.64
N ASP A 91 5.79 -13.76 -7.61
CA ASP A 91 7.15 -14.10 -7.24
C ASP A 91 7.23 -15.55 -6.75
N LEU A 92 6.28 -15.94 -5.89
CA LEU A 92 6.05 -17.31 -5.44
C LEU A 92 5.82 -18.27 -6.61
N LEU A 93 5.01 -17.89 -7.60
CA LEU A 93 4.79 -18.69 -8.81
C LEU A 93 6.06 -18.90 -9.64
N ASN A 94 7.02 -17.98 -9.56
CA ASN A 94 8.31 -18.10 -10.24
C ASN A 94 9.36 -18.84 -9.39
N GLY A 95 8.98 -19.37 -8.22
CA GLY A 95 9.89 -20.07 -7.31
C GLY A 95 10.81 -19.14 -6.50
N SER A 96 10.54 -17.83 -6.49
CA SER A 96 11.29 -16.84 -5.69
C SER A 96 10.50 -16.45 -4.44
N THR A 97 11.19 -15.94 -3.43
CA THR A 97 10.57 -15.55 -2.16
C THR A 97 10.67 -14.04 -1.95
N THR A 98 9.53 -13.40 -1.69
CA THR A 98 9.47 -12.00 -1.30
C THR A 98 9.64 -11.86 0.21
N SER A 99 10.52 -10.95 0.66
CA SER A 99 10.75 -10.68 2.08
C SER A 99 10.08 -9.38 2.53
N TYR A 100 9.52 -9.37 3.74
CA TYR A 100 8.95 -8.17 4.35
C TYR A 100 9.83 -7.65 5.48
N VAL A 101 10.10 -6.35 5.49
CA VAL A 101 10.88 -5.67 6.53
C VAL A 101 9.97 -4.71 7.29
N ASP A 102 10.04 -4.77 8.62
CA ASP A 102 9.31 -3.85 9.48
C ASP A 102 9.88 -2.44 9.34
N ARG A 103 9.05 -1.49 8.93
CA ARG A 103 9.42 -0.06 8.81
C ARG A 103 9.96 0.52 10.12
N ARG A 104 9.48 0.04 11.27
CA ARG A 104 9.91 0.56 12.58
C ARG A 104 11.28 0.04 13.01
N LYS A 105 11.69 -1.12 12.48
CA LYS A 105 13.00 -1.73 12.75
C LYS A 105 13.90 -1.44 11.57
N ARG A 106 14.49 -0.23 11.55
CA ARG A 106 15.43 0.17 10.50
C ARG A 106 16.68 -0.73 10.57
N LEU A 107 16.81 -1.61 9.56
CA LEU A 107 18.04 -2.24 9.06
C LEU A 107 19.07 -2.74 10.12
N LYS A 108 18.69 -3.70 10.98
CA LYS A 108 19.67 -4.67 11.51
C LYS A 108 19.65 -5.99 10.73
N SER A 109 18.58 -6.28 10.01
CA SER A 109 18.32 -7.55 9.34
C SER A 109 18.84 -7.67 7.91
N ALA A 110 19.11 -6.56 7.20
CA ALA A 110 19.64 -6.61 5.83
C ALA A 110 21.09 -7.12 5.74
N ARG A 111 21.80 -7.25 6.87
CA ARG A 111 23.14 -7.84 6.94
C ARG A 111 23.15 -9.37 6.98
N TYR A 112 22.05 -10.03 7.33
CA TYR A 112 22.03 -11.48 7.60
C TYR A 112 21.69 -12.36 6.39
N VAL A 113 21.13 -11.80 5.31
CA VAL A 113 20.70 -12.58 4.14
C VAL A 113 21.80 -12.70 3.08
N ALA A 114 22.90 -11.94 3.21
CA ALA A 114 24.03 -11.97 2.28
C ALA A 114 25.16 -12.94 2.69
N GLN A 115 24.96 -13.76 3.73
CA GLN A 115 26.00 -14.64 4.31
C GLN A 115 25.59 -16.12 4.39
N SER A 116 24.48 -16.52 3.77
CA SER A 116 23.98 -17.89 3.77
C SER A 116 23.89 -18.46 2.37
#